data_AF-A0A3D0SYQ0-F1
#
_entry.id   AF-A0A3D0SYQ0-F1
#
_cell.length_a   1.000
_cell.length_b   1.000
_cell.length_c   1.000
_cell.angle_alpha   90.00
_cell.angle_beta   90.00
_cell.angle_gamma   90.00
#
_symmetry.space_group_name_H-M   'P 1'
#
loop_
_entity.id
_entity.type
_entity.pdbx_description
1 polymer ?
#
loop_
_entity_poly.entity_id
_entity_poly.type
_entity_poly.pdbx_seq_one_letter_code
_entity_poly.pdbx_strand_id
1 'polypeptide(L)'
;TGWGQHVIHHGSGSSANNLFGIKANSNWQGESATVNTMEFDGTVARQQRAAFRSYDNLQQGFEDYVQFIRGQERYRPAVENAGDPKAYFKALQDAGYATDPQYADKVMAVYNSDSLRSYLP
;
A
#
# COMPACT_ATOMS: atom_id res chain seq x y z
N THR A 1 -4.43 0.29 6.05
CA THR A 1 -4.71 -0.56 7.24
C THR A 1 -5.52 0.11 8.33
N GLY A 2 -5.85 1.41 8.26
CA GLY A 2 -6.67 2.07 9.29
C GLY A 2 -6.07 1.96 10.69
N TRP A 3 -4.85 2.48 10.87
CA TRP A 3 -4.10 2.38 12.12
C TRP A 3 -3.94 0.95 12.65
N GLY A 4 -3.81 -0.03 11.75
CA GLY A 4 -3.61 -1.44 12.08
C GLY A 4 -4.90 -2.26 12.28
N GLN A 5 -6.07 -1.64 12.29
CA GLN A 5 -7.35 -2.35 12.50
C GLN A 5 -7.77 -3.23 11.31
N HIS A 6 -7.29 -2.90 10.11
CA HIS A 6 -7.66 -3.55 8.85
C HIS A 6 -6.41 -4.00 8.09
N VAL A 7 -5.50 -4.70 8.79
CA VAL A 7 -4.38 -5.40 8.14
C VAL A 7 -4.93 -6.59 7.37
N ILE A 8 -4.23 -7.03 6.33
CA ILE A 8 -4.64 -8.21 5.55
C ILE A 8 -4.39 -9.46 6.41
N HIS A 9 -5.40 -10.32 6.49
CA HIS A 9 -5.32 -11.62 7.19
C HIS A 9 -5.47 -12.77 6.20
N HIS A 10 -4.83 -13.88 6.52
CA HIS A 10 -5.07 -15.18 5.90
C HIS A 10 -6.47 -15.70 6.24
N GLY A 11 -6.95 -16.69 5.49
CA GLY A 11 -8.23 -17.35 5.80
C GLY A 11 -8.27 -18.01 7.18
N SER A 12 -7.10 -18.33 7.76
CA SER A 12 -6.94 -18.82 9.14
C SER A 12 -7.04 -17.73 10.21
N GLY A 13 -7.07 -16.45 9.83
CA GLY A 13 -7.08 -15.31 10.74
C GLY A 13 -5.69 -14.79 11.14
N SER A 14 -4.59 -15.45 10.76
CA SER A 14 -3.24 -14.91 10.98
C SER A 14 -2.97 -13.68 10.11
N SER A 15 -2.20 -12.73 10.63
CA SER A 15 -1.77 -11.54 9.88
C SER A 15 -0.87 -11.93 8.71
N ALA A 16 -1.08 -11.30 7.54
CA ALA A 16 -0.16 -11.37 6.41
C ALA A 16 1.03 -10.40 6.53
N ASN A 17 1.04 -9.56 7.58
CA ASN A 17 2.07 -8.56 7.86
C ASN A 17 2.32 -7.56 6.72
N ASN A 18 1.36 -7.42 5.80
CA ASN A 18 1.43 -6.52 4.66
C ASN A 18 0.69 -5.21 4.96
N LEU A 19 1.42 -4.22 5.47
CA LEU A 19 0.87 -2.89 5.79
C LEU A 19 0.63 -2.02 4.56
N PHE A 20 1.32 -2.33 3.46
CA PHE A 20 1.40 -1.49 2.28
C PHE A 20 0.41 -1.88 1.18
N GLY A 21 -0.22 -3.06 1.30
CA GLY A 21 -1.18 -3.56 0.31
C GLY A 21 -0.51 -3.98 -1.00
N ILE A 22 0.74 -4.46 -0.95
CA ILE A 22 1.44 -4.90 -2.17
C ILE A 22 0.79 -6.18 -2.70
N LYS A 23 0.24 -6.10 -3.91
CA LYS A 23 -0.38 -7.25 -4.59
C LYS A 23 0.68 -8.29 -4.95
N ALA A 24 0.32 -9.56 -4.82
CA ALA A 24 1.11 -10.68 -5.33
C ALA A 24 0.93 -10.75 -6.85
N ASN A 25 1.92 -10.26 -7.60
CA ASN A 25 1.94 -10.39 -9.05
C ASN A 25 2.50 -11.75 -9.49
N SER A 26 2.50 -12.03 -10.79
CA SER A 26 3.00 -13.30 -11.35
C SER A 26 4.45 -13.65 -10.97
N ASN A 27 5.26 -12.65 -10.62
CA ASN A 27 6.67 -12.83 -10.28
C ASN A 27 6.88 -13.06 -8.78
N TRP A 28 5.84 -12.92 -7.96
CA TRP A 28 5.91 -13.17 -6.53
C TRP A 28 5.91 -14.68 -6.26
N GLN A 29 6.98 -15.15 -5.60
CA GLN A 29 7.17 -16.57 -5.28
C GLN A 29 6.95 -16.87 -3.79
N GLY A 30 6.74 -15.84 -2.97
CA GLY A 30 6.47 -16.00 -1.54
C GLY A 30 5.00 -16.28 -1.24
N GLU A 31 4.70 -16.39 0.05
CA GLU A 31 3.34 -16.58 0.56
C GLU A 31 2.41 -15.42 0.15
N SER A 32 1.12 -15.72 0.03
CA SER A 32 0.11 -14.70 -0.28
C SER A 32 -1.20 -14.94 0.45
N ALA A 33 -1.89 -13.85 0.77
CA ALA A 33 -3.24 -13.88 1.33
C ALA A 33 -4.23 -13.33 0.29
N THR A 34 -5.27 -14.10 -0.03
CA THR A 34 -6.32 -13.68 -0.96
C THR A 34 -7.54 -13.17 -0.20
N VAL A 35 -7.87 -11.88 -0.37
CA VAL A 35 -8.99 -11.23 0.32
C VAL A 35 -9.89 -10.49 -0.67
N ASN A 36 -11.11 -10.18 -0.24
CA ASN A 36 -11.98 -9.25 -0.97
C ASN A 36 -11.48 -7.82 -0.72
N THR A 37 -11.25 -7.09 -1.80
CA THR A 37 -10.82 -5.68 -1.78
C THR A 37 -11.80 -4.83 -2.58
N MET A 38 -11.85 -3.54 -2.29
CA MET A 38 -12.53 -2.54 -3.12
C MET A 38 -11.51 -1.96 -4.08
N GLU A 39 -11.73 -2.12 -5.37
CA GLU A 39 -10.94 -1.52 -6.44
C GLU A 39 -11.80 -0.53 -7.21
N PHE A 40 -11.19 0.53 -7.73
CA PHE A 40 -11.87 1.51 -8.56
C PHE A 40 -11.62 1.24 -10.05
N ASP A 41 -12.69 1.21 -10.83
CA ASP A 41 -12.65 1.27 -12.30
C ASP A 41 -13.17 2.65 -12.71
N GLY A 42 -12.24 3.56 -13.00
CA GLY A 42 -12.52 4.99 -13.07
C GLY A 42 -12.99 5.52 -11.71
N THR A 43 -14.26 5.93 -11.63
CA THR A 43 -14.88 6.43 -10.39
C THR A 43 -15.76 5.39 -9.70
N VAL A 44 -15.93 4.21 -10.28
CA VAL A 44 -16.85 3.18 -9.77
C VAL A 44 -16.08 2.18 -8.92
N ALA A 45 -16.41 2.12 -7.62
CA ALA A 45 -15.87 1.10 -6.73
C ALA A 45 -16.53 -0.26 -6.99
N ARG A 46 -15.72 -1.32 -7.06
CA ARG A 46 -16.17 -2.71 -7.20
C ARG A 46 -15.41 -3.62 -6.26
N GLN A 47 -16.12 -4.60 -5.69
CA GLN A 47 -15.45 -5.67 -4.96
C GLN A 47 -14.77 -6.64 -5.93
N GLN A 48 -13.53 -7.00 -5.61
CA GLN A 48 -12.75 -7.97 -6.34
C GLN A 48 -11.94 -8.83 -5.35
N ARG A 49 -11.68 -10.09 -5.70
CA ARG A 49 -10.68 -10.89 -4.98
C ARG A 49 -9.30 -10.53 -5.52
N ALA A 50 -8.39 -10.21 -4.62
CA ALA A 50 -6.99 -9.96 -4.95
C ALA A 50 -6.07 -10.73 -4.00
N ALA A 51 -4.97 -11.23 -4.54
CA ALA A 51 -3.88 -11.81 -3.76
C ALA A 51 -2.89 -10.71 -3.38
N PHE A 52 -2.53 -10.67 -2.11
CA PHE A 52 -1.53 -9.76 -1.55
C PHE A 52 -0.37 -10.56 -1.01
N ARG A 53 0.84 -10.00 -1.12
CA ARG A 53 2.04 -10.61 -0.54
C ARG A 53 1.85 -10.81 0.96
N SER A 54 2.38 -11.90 1.50
CA SER A 54 2.43 -12.18 2.92
C SER A 54 3.89 -12.28 3.37
N TYR A 55 4.14 -11.82 4.58
CA TYR A 55 5.48 -11.77 5.18
C TYR A 55 5.49 -12.39 6.56
N ASP A 56 6.64 -12.87 7.02
CA ASP A 56 6.77 -13.51 8.35
C ASP A 56 6.58 -12.49 9.48
N ASN A 57 6.98 -11.24 9.23
CA ASN A 57 6.90 -10.15 10.19
C ASN A 57 6.81 -8.80 9.48
N LEU A 58 6.56 -7.74 10.25
CA LEU A 58 6.43 -6.39 9.71
C LEU A 58 7.73 -5.90 9.05
N GLN A 59 8.90 -6.22 9.61
CA GLN A 59 10.18 -5.80 9.06
C GLN A 59 10.34 -6.24 7.61
N GLN A 60 10.06 -7.51 7.30
CA GLN A 60 10.07 -8.02 5.93
C GLN A 60 9.10 -7.25 5.02
N GLY A 61 7.91 -6.89 5.51
CA GLY A 61 6.95 -6.09 4.75
C GLY A 61 7.44 -4.67 4.45
N PHE A 62 8.15 -4.03 5.38
CA PHE A 62 8.81 -2.74 5.16
C PHE A 62 9.97 -2.85 4.15
N GLU A 63 10.82 -3.85 4.31
CA GLU A 63 11.94 -4.10 3.38
C GLU A 63 11.45 -4.35 1.96
N ASP A 64 10.42 -5.20 1.79
CA ASP A 64 9.83 -5.48 0.49
C ASP A 64 9.15 -4.25 -0.12
N TYR A 65 8.50 -3.38 0.68
CA TYR A 65 7.97 -2.11 0.16
C TYR A 65 9.06 -1.23 -0.44
N VAL A 66 10.18 -1.05 0.27
CA VAL A 66 11.30 -0.23 -0.23
C VAL A 66 11.88 -0.86 -1.51
N GLN A 67 12.09 -2.17 -1.53
CA GLN A 67 12.58 -2.88 -2.72
C GLN A 67 11.58 -2.79 -3.89
N PHE A 68 10.29 -2.96 -3.63
CA PHE A 68 9.23 -2.91 -4.62
C PHE A 68 9.14 -1.55 -5.29
N ILE A 69 9.20 -0.46 -4.51
CA ILE A 69 9.17 0.92 -5.03
C ILE A 69 10.46 1.25 -5.78
N ARG A 70 11.64 0.90 -5.23
CA ARG A 70 12.92 1.20 -5.89
C ARG A 70 13.22 0.33 -7.11
N GLY A 71 12.67 -0.88 -7.16
CA GLY A 71 12.96 -1.87 -8.20
C GLY A 71 12.08 -1.79 -9.44
N GLN A 72 11.04 -0.95 -9.45
CA GLN A 72 10.14 -0.80 -10.60
C GLN A 72 10.27 0.58 -11.22
N GLU A 73 10.62 0.60 -12.51
CA GLU A 73 10.84 1.83 -13.27
C GLU A 73 9.67 2.83 -13.19
N ARG A 74 8.42 2.32 -13.18
CA ARG A 74 7.22 3.16 -13.06
C ARG A 74 7.18 4.02 -11.79
N TYR A 75 7.85 3.61 -10.72
CA TYR A 75 7.89 4.34 -9.45
C TYR A 75 9.13 5.23 -9.32
N ARG A 76 10.00 5.31 -10.35
CA ARG A 76 11.18 6.19 -10.33
C ARG A 76 10.83 7.64 -9.98
N PRO A 77 9.75 8.26 -10.52
CA PRO A 77 9.37 9.62 -10.12
C PRO A 77 9.02 9.74 -8.64
N ALA A 78 8.45 8.70 -8.02
CA ALA A 78 8.19 8.71 -6.58
C ALA A 78 9.51 8.67 -5.80
N VAL A 79 10.46 7.83 -6.19
CA VAL A 79 11.79 7.76 -5.54
C VAL A 79 12.53 9.11 -5.64
N GLU A 80 12.47 9.78 -6.78
CA GLU A 80 13.07 11.11 -6.99
C GLU A 80 12.43 12.18 -6.08
N ASN A 81 11.15 12.02 -5.73
CA ASN A 81 10.39 12.93 -4.87
C ASN A 81 10.32 12.47 -3.41
N ALA A 82 11.17 11.54 -2.96
CA ALA A 82 11.11 10.99 -1.60
C ALA A 82 11.25 12.04 -0.47
N GLY A 83 11.79 13.23 -0.77
CA GLY A 83 11.89 14.35 0.17
C GLY A 83 10.64 15.22 0.29
N ASP A 84 9.65 15.07 -0.60
CA ASP A 84 8.38 15.80 -0.58
C ASP A 84 7.22 14.79 -0.51
N PRO A 85 6.56 14.63 0.65
CA PRO A 85 5.46 13.68 0.81
C PRO A 85 4.33 13.85 -0.21
N LYS A 86 3.97 15.10 -0.54
CA LYS A 86 2.87 15.37 -1.46
C LYS A 86 3.25 14.92 -2.88
N ALA A 87 4.45 15.29 -3.33
CA ALA A 87 4.95 14.89 -4.64
C ALA A 87 5.16 13.37 -4.71
N TYR A 88 5.66 12.76 -3.64
CA TYR A 88 5.84 11.31 -3.51
C TYR A 88 4.53 10.54 -3.71
N PHE A 89 3.49 10.85 -2.93
CA PHE A 89 2.22 10.12 -3.02
C PHE A 89 1.47 10.39 -4.32
N LYS A 90 1.61 11.60 -4.90
CA LYS A 90 1.07 11.89 -6.23
C LYS A 90 1.75 11.04 -7.31
N ALA A 91 3.08 10.93 -7.28
CA ALA A 91 3.82 10.09 -8.21
C ALA A 91 3.48 8.60 -8.07
N LEU A 92 3.26 8.10 -6.84
CA LEU A 92 2.75 6.75 -6.62
C LEU A 92 1.37 6.52 -7.25
N GLN A 93 0.45 7.48 -7.08
CA GLN A 93 -0.88 7.39 -7.67
C GLN A 93 -0.80 7.36 -9.20
N ASP A 94 -0.03 8.27 -9.79
CA ASP A 94 0.14 8.36 -11.25
C ASP A 94 0.77 7.10 -11.86
N ALA A 95 1.63 6.42 -11.09
CA ALA A 95 2.23 5.14 -11.46
C ALA A 95 1.30 3.91 -11.23
N GLY A 96 0.09 4.13 -10.71
CA GLY A 96 -0.91 3.08 -10.47
C GLY A 96 -0.64 2.23 -9.23
N TYR A 97 -0.08 2.82 -8.17
CA TYR A 97 0.06 2.14 -6.87
C TYR A 97 -1.29 1.80 -6.25
N ALA A 98 -2.26 2.72 -6.35
CA ALA A 98 -3.63 2.56 -5.89
C ALA A 98 -4.60 2.90 -7.04
N THR A 99 -5.74 2.20 -7.09
CA THR A 99 -6.80 2.48 -8.08
C THR A 99 -7.72 3.61 -7.66
N ASP A 100 -7.77 3.93 -6.36
CA ASP A 100 -8.55 5.03 -5.81
C ASP A 100 -8.08 6.38 -6.40
N PRO A 101 -8.96 7.13 -7.12
CA PRO A 101 -8.59 8.40 -7.74
C PRO A 101 -8.25 9.49 -6.71
N GLN A 102 -8.56 9.30 -5.42
CA GLN A 102 -8.26 10.24 -4.34
C GLN A 102 -7.16 9.72 -3.41
N TYR A 103 -6.38 8.72 -3.81
CA TYR A 103 -5.37 8.09 -2.95
C TYR A 103 -4.39 9.10 -2.34
N ALA A 104 -3.73 9.92 -3.17
CA ALA A 104 -2.74 10.88 -2.71
C ALA A 104 -3.35 11.90 -1.74
N ASP A 105 -4.55 12.42 -2.06
CA ASP A 105 -5.25 13.39 -1.23
C ASP A 105 -5.64 12.79 0.14
N LYS A 106 -6.12 11.54 0.16
CA LYS A 106 -6.46 10.83 1.41
C LYS A 106 -5.23 10.59 2.27
N VAL A 107 -4.10 10.19 1.68
CA VAL A 107 -2.85 10.02 2.42
C VAL A 107 -2.37 11.36 2.98
N MET A 108 -2.44 12.44 2.20
CA MET A 108 -2.07 13.77 2.67
C MET A 108 -3.00 14.30 3.77
N ALA A 109 -4.29 13.95 3.74
CA ALA A 109 -5.22 14.26 4.82
C ALA A 109 -4.79 13.59 6.14
N VAL A 110 -4.36 12.32 6.09
CA VAL A 110 -3.80 11.62 7.27
C VAL A 110 -2.48 12.26 7.71
N TYR A 111 -1.57 12.54 6.77
CA TYR A 111 -0.27 13.16 7.04
C TYR A 111 -0.41 14.51 7.77
N ASN A 112 -1.41 15.31 7.39
CA ASN A 112 -1.67 16.62 7.99
C ASN A 112 -2.60 16.56 9.21
N SER A 113 -3.11 15.38 9.58
CA SER A 113 -4.07 15.24 10.68
C SER A 113 -3.43 15.41 12.05
N ASP A 114 -4.20 15.95 13.00
CA ASP A 114 -3.78 16.05 14.39
C ASP A 114 -3.58 14.68 15.04
N SER A 115 -4.31 13.67 14.56
CA SER A 115 -4.12 12.28 15.01
C SER A 115 -2.71 11.80 14.73
N LEU A 116 -2.16 12.00 13.52
CA LEU A 116 -0.77 11.62 13.25
C LEU A 116 0.20 12.44 14.10
N ARG A 117 -0.03 13.76 14.19
CA ARG A 117 0.81 14.66 15.01
C ARG A 117 0.91 14.21 16.46
N SER A 118 -0.16 13.68 17.04
CA SER A 118 -0.15 13.18 18.43
C SER A 118 0.73 11.94 18.67
N TYR A 119 1.13 11.24 17.61
CA TYR A 119 2.03 10.07 17.69
C TYR A 119 3.47 10.38 17.27
N LEU A 120 3.73 11.58 16.73
CA LEU A 120 5.08 12.01 16.40
C LEU A 120 5.79 12.52 17.67
N PRO A 121 7.09 12.24 17.83
CA PRO A 121 7.87 12.66 18.98
C PRO A 121 8.04 14.19 19.07
#